data_AF-A0ABD6M9W3-F1
#
_entry.id   AF-A0ABD6M9W3-F1
#
_cell.length_a   1.000
_cell.length_b   1.000
_cell.length_c   1.000
_cell.angle_alpha   90.00
_cell.angle_beta   90.00
_cell.angle_gamma   90.00
#
_symmetry.space_group_name_H-M   'P 1'
#
loop_
_entity.id
_entity.type
_entity.pdbx_description
1 polymer ?
#
loop_
_entity_poly.entity_id
_entity_poly.type
_entity_poly.pdbx_seq_one_letter_code
_entity_poly.pdbx_strand_id
1 'polypeptide(L)'
;MPDVQGHCPACGAVSLFLGEGGHVTCARLDCLDPSAADDMLHGGEEALVHALGGGRTADVIAHTLTAHGYSLADVRRMTDEEFRAVPGIGDTSLATIRRAFRRRPLGIPSGSRP
;
A
#
# COMPACT_ATOMS: atom_id res chain seq x y z
N MET A 1 9.22 4.58 -19.66
CA MET A 1 8.61 3.63 -18.70
C MET A 1 7.61 2.80 -19.48
N PRO A 2 7.59 1.47 -19.37
CA PRO A 2 6.67 0.64 -20.13
C PRO A 2 5.25 0.73 -19.55
N ASP A 3 4.26 0.95 -20.42
CA ASP A 3 2.85 0.83 -20.08
C ASP A 3 2.50 -0.64 -19.82
N VAL A 4 1.78 -0.89 -18.73
CA VAL A 4 1.33 -2.23 -18.37
C VAL A 4 -0.05 -2.45 -18.97
N GLN A 5 -0.21 -3.52 -19.75
CA GLN A 5 -1.53 -3.88 -20.28
C GLN A 5 -2.46 -4.28 -19.14
N GLY A 6 -3.62 -3.63 -19.06
CA GLY A 6 -4.64 -3.92 -18.07
C GLY A 6 -5.39 -2.68 -17.59
N HIS A 7 -6.29 -2.88 -16.64
CA HIS A 7 -7.08 -1.83 -16.01
C HIS A 7 -6.71 -1.71 -14.54
N CYS A 8 -6.64 -0.48 -14.03
CA CYS A 8 -6.50 -0.26 -12.59
C CYS A 8 -7.72 -0.85 -11.86
N PRO A 9 -7.55 -1.75 -10.89
CA PRO A 9 -8.67 -2.34 -10.17
C PRO A 9 -9.46 -1.32 -9.32
N ALA A 10 -8.82 -0.20 -8.95
CA ALA A 10 -9.46 0.84 -8.14
C ALA A 10 -10.29 1.86 -8.95
N CYS A 11 -9.87 2.23 -10.15
CA CYS A 11 -10.56 3.25 -10.96
C CYS A 11 -10.97 2.79 -12.37
N GLY A 12 -10.65 1.55 -12.75
CA GLY A 12 -10.96 0.95 -14.06
C GLY A 12 -10.16 1.53 -15.23
N ALA A 13 -9.29 2.51 -15.01
CA ALA A 13 -8.58 3.19 -16.08
C ALA A 13 -7.42 2.35 -16.64
N VAL A 14 -7.21 2.46 -17.95
CA VAL A 14 -6.06 1.87 -18.67
C VAL A 14 -4.86 2.81 -18.53
N SER A 15 -4.38 2.96 -17.30
CA SER A 15 -3.32 3.92 -16.96
C SER A 15 -2.34 3.31 -15.97
N LEU A 16 -2.15 1.99 -16.04
CA LEU A 16 -1.17 1.29 -15.22
C LEU A 16 0.21 1.40 -15.86
N PHE A 17 1.19 1.78 -15.07
CA PHE A 17 2.58 1.87 -15.51
C PHE A 17 3.50 1.11 -14.56
N LEU A 18 4.57 0.57 -15.12
CA LEU A 18 5.64 -0.05 -14.35
C LEU A 18 6.63 1.03 -13.90
N GLY A 19 6.64 1.31 -12.60
CA GLY A 19 7.61 2.19 -11.94
C GLY A 19 8.97 1.54 -11.76
N GLU A 20 9.97 2.36 -11.43
CA GLU A 20 11.29 1.88 -11.04
C GLU A 20 11.18 1.01 -9.78
N GLY A 21 11.75 -0.20 -9.83
CA GLY A 21 11.58 -1.22 -8.79
C GLY A 21 10.64 -2.37 -9.16
N GLY A 22 10.00 -2.33 -10.34
CA GLY A 22 9.11 -3.41 -10.80
C GLY A 22 7.66 -3.28 -10.32
N HIS A 23 7.27 -2.10 -9.84
CA HIS A 23 5.96 -1.85 -9.27
C HIS A 23 4.93 -1.41 -10.31
N VAL A 24 3.72 -1.96 -10.27
CA VAL A 24 2.63 -1.55 -11.16
C VAL A 24 1.71 -0.58 -10.44
N THR A 25 1.68 0.67 -10.87
CA THR A 25 0.85 1.71 -10.22
C THR A 25 0.01 2.47 -11.24
N CYS A 26 -1.10 3.04 -10.78
CA CYS A 26 -1.98 3.84 -11.60
C CYS A 26 -1.45 5.28 -11.74
N ALA A 27 -1.33 5.77 -12.97
CA ALA A 27 -0.93 7.15 -13.29
C ALA A 27 -2.02 8.21 -13.01
N ARG A 28 -3.25 7.80 -12.66
CA ARG A 28 -4.33 8.75 -12.40
C ARG A 28 -4.19 9.36 -11.02
N LEU A 29 -4.11 10.69 -10.98
CA LEU A 29 -4.07 11.48 -9.76
C LEU A 29 -5.38 11.37 -8.95
N ASP A 30 -6.52 11.23 -9.63
CA ASP A 30 -7.82 11.06 -8.97
C ASP A 30 -8.08 9.61 -8.48
N CYS A 31 -7.11 8.71 -8.65
CA CYS A 31 -7.28 7.34 -8.21
C CYS A 31 -7.24 7.29 -6.68
N LEU A 32 -8.34 6.82 -6.07
CA LEU A 32 -8.42 6.58 -4.63
C LEU A 32 -7.39 5.54 -4.17
N ASP A 33 -6.99 4.63 -5.07
CA ASP A 33 -5.97 3.65 -4.77
C ASP A 33 -5.08 3.24 -5.96
N PRO A 34 -4.03 4.02 -6.27
CA PRO A 34 -3.18 3.74 -7.43
C PRO A 34 -2.31 2.49 -7.27
N SER A 35 -2.05 2.03 -6.04
CA SER A 35 -1.24 0.83 -5.76
C SER A 35 -2.03 -0.48 -5.82
N ALA A 36 -3.36 -0.42 -6.01
CA ALA A 36 -4.21 -1.60 -5.97
C ALA A 36 -3.81 -2.68 -7.00
N ALA A 37 -3.22 -2.28 -8.14
CA ALA A 37 -2.70 -3.23 -9.11
C ALA A 37 -1.43 -3.93 -8.59
N ASP A 38 -0.49 -3.20 -7.98
CA ASP A 38 0.71 -3.75 -7.35
C ASP A 38 0.36 -4.76 -6.26
N ASP A 39 -0.63 -4.42 -5.45
CA ASP A 39 -1.11 -5.23 -4.32
C ASP A 39 -1.65 -6.59 -4.78
N MET A 40 -2.35 -6.62 -5.93
CA MET A 40 -2.84 -7.87 -6.53
C MET A 40 -1.72 -8.74 -7.10
N LEU A 41 -0.61 -8.13 -7.55
CA LEU A 41 0.50 -8.83 -8.19
C LEU A 41 1.48 -9.43 -7.18
N HIS A 42 1.77 -8.74 -6.07
CA HIS A 42 2.76 -9.17 -5.08
C HIS A 42 2.18 -10.05 -3.96
N GLY A 43 0.86 -10.26 -3.91
CA GLY A 43 0.23 -11.03 -2.84
C GLY A 43 0.19 -10.25 -1.52
N GLY A 44 -0.75 -10.64 -0.64
CA GLY A 44 -1.13 -9.83 0.52
C GLY A 44 0.01 -9.52 1.49
N GLU A 45 0.91 -10.47 1.72
CA GLU A 45 2.01 -10.31 2.68
C GLU A 45 3.13 -9.40 2.14
N GLU A 46 3.65 -9.63 0.94
CA GLU A 46 4.71 -8.77 0.38
C GLU A 46 4.23 -7.34 0.18
N ALA A 47 2.99 -7.16 -0.30
CA ALA A 47 2.38 -5.83 -0.43
C ALA A 47 2.31 -5.10 0.91
N LEU A 48 1.99 -5.80 2.00
CA LEU A 48 2.02 -5.26 3.36
C LEU A 48 3.44 -4.90 3.81
N VAL A 49 4.42 -5.79 3.61
CA VAL A 49 5.83 -5.53 3.96
C VAL A 49 6.33 -4.25 3.29
N HIS A 50 6.07 -4.13 1.99
CA HIS A 50 6.46 -2.95 1.22
C HIS A 50 5.72 -1.69 1.66
N ALA A 51 4.39 -1.77 1.87
CA ALA A 51 3.60 -0.64 2.34
C ALA A 51 4.06 -0.14 3.72
N LEU A 52 4.58 -1.02 4.57
CA LEU A 52 5.13 -0.70 5.89
C LEU A 52 6.55 -0.12 5.85
N GLY A 53 7.20 -0.09 4.68
CA GLY A 53 8.55 0.45 4.49
C GLY A 53 9.66 -0.59 4.52
N GLY A 54 9.32 -1.89 4.55
CA GLY A 54 10.26 -3.01 4.49
C GLY A 54 11.08 -3.26 5.76
N GLY A 55 11.77 -4.40 5.76
CA GLY A 55 12.65 -4.84 6.86
C GLY A 55 11.93 -5.66 7.93
N ARG A 56 12.71 -6.20 8.88
CA ARG A 56 12.26 -7.26 9.82
C ARG A 56 11.00 -6.91 10.62
N THR A 57 10.81 -5.65 10.99
CA THR A 57 9.59 -5.23 11.72
C THR A 57 8.37 -5.22 10.80
N ALA A 58 8.54 -4.76 9.55
CA ALA A 58 7.49 -4.81 8.54
C ALA A 58 7.13 -6.27 8.20
N ASP A 59 8.12 -7.16 8.08
CA ASP A 59 7.93 -8.60 7.87
C ASP A 59 7.03 -9.22 8.95
N VAL A 60 7.37 -8.99 10.23
CA VAL A 60 6.59 -9.54 11.36
C VAL A 60 5.16 -8.98 11.38
N ILE A 61 4.99 -7.68 11.14
CA ILE A 61 3.66 -7.06 11.14
C ILE A 61 2.82 -7.58 9.97
N ALA A 62 3.38 -7.61 8.76
CA ALA A 62 2.71 -8.10 7.56
C ALA A 62 2.31 -9.57 7.71
N HIS A 63 3.22 -10.40 8.22
CA HIS A 63 2.95 -11.80 8.49
C HIS A 63 1.83 -11.98 9.51
N THR A 64 1.86 -11.22 10.61
CA THR A 64 0.81 -11.27 11.64
C THR A 64 -0.56 -10.90 11.05
N LEU A 65 -0.63 -9.81 10.29
CA LEU A 65 -1.88 -9.35 9.68
C LEU A 65 -2.40 -10.36 8.65
N THR A 66 -1.53 -10.89 7.79
CA THR A 66 -1.91 -11.86 6.76
C THR A 66 -2.31 -13.20 7.38
N ALA A 67 -1.64 -13.66 8.45
CA ALA A 67 -2.01 -14.86 9.19
C ALA A 67 -3.39 -14.75 9.85
N HIS A 68 -3.82 -13.54 10.19
CA HIS A 68 -5.17 -13.24 10.67
C HIS A 68 -6.18 -12.96 9.54
N GLY A 69 -5.76 -13.07 8.27
CA GLY A 69 -6.62 -12.90 7.10
C GLY A 69 -6.83 -11.45 6.66
N TYR A 70 -6.07 -10.50 7.20
CA TYR A 70 -6.15 -9.10 6.79
C TYR A 70 -5.30 -8.85 5.55
N SER A 71 -5.92 -8.29 4.51
CA SER A 71 -5.21 -7.80 3.32
C SER A 71 -4.72 -6.36 3.52
N LEU A 72 -3.82 -5.90 2.65
CA LEU A 72 -3.43 -4.48 2.62
C LEU A 72 -4.62 -3.52 2.48
N ALA A 73 -5.64 -3.92 1.71
CA ALA A 73 -6.86 -3.14 1.55
C ALA A 73 -7.67 -3.03 2.84
N ASP A 74 -7.68 -4.08 3.67
CA ASP A 74 -8.32 -4.07 4.99
C ASP A 74 -7.52 -3.20 5.96
N VAL A 75 -6.21 -3.43 6.04
CA VAL A 75 -5.26 -2.69 6.88
C VAL A 75 -5.32 -1.19 6.61
N ARG A 76 -5.55 -0.77 5.37
CA ARG A 76 -5.71 0.65 5.02
C ARG A 76 -7.02 1.27 5.48
N ARG A 77 -8.06 0.46 5.72
CA ARG A 77 -9.35 0.89 6.26
C ARG A 77 -9.43 0.77 7.78
N MET A 78 -8.52 0.02 8.40
CA MET A 78 -8.51 -0.23 9.83
C MET A 78 -8.19 1.02 10.68
N THR A 79 -8.92 1.13 11.77
CA THR A 79 -8.76 2.09 12.86
C THR A 79 -7.70 1.62 13.87
N ASP A 80 -7.24 2.54 14.73
CA ASP A 80 -6.27 2.20 15.78
C ASP A 80 -6.79 1.14 16.75
N GLU A 81 -8.09 1.15 17.02
CA GLU A 81 -8.74 0.17 17.90
C GLU A 81 -8.77 -1.21 17.25
N GLU A 82 -9.11 -1.30 15.95
CA GLU A 82 -9.09 -2.56 15.21
C GLU A 82 -7.68 -3.16 15.14
N PHE A 83 -6.64 -2.33 14.96
CA PHE A 83 -5.26 -2.82 15.02
C PHE A 83 -4.90 -3.37 16.39
N ARG A 84 -5.31 -2.72 17.48
CA ARG A 84 -5.05 -3.21 18.85
C ARG A 84 -5.81 -4.49 19.18
N ALA A 85 -6.91 -4.75 18.48
CA ALA A 85 -7.66 -5.99 18.63
C ALA A 85 -6.97 -7.19 17.96
N VAL A 86 -5.98 -6.99 17.09
CA VAL A 86 -5.25 -8.08 16.43
C VAL A 86 -4.20 -8.66 17.39
N PRO A 87 -4.26 -9.98 17.69
CA PRO A 87 -3.22 -10.63 18.49
C PRO A 87 -1.83 -10.45 17.87
N GLY A 88 -0.86 -10.00 18.67
CA GLY A 88 0.50 -9.73 18.19
C GLY A 88 0.75 -8.31 17.67
N ILE A 89 -0.29 -7.48 17.54
CA ILE A 89 -0.14 -6.05 17.21
C ILE A 89 -0.22 -5.21 18.49
N GLY A 90 0.93 -4.73 18.96
CA GLY A 90 1.03 -3.78 20.07
C GLY A 90 1.22 -2.33 19.61
N ASP A 91 1.35 -1.39 20.56
CA ASP A 91 1.50 0.03 20.26
C ASP A 91 2.72 0.37 19.39
N THR A 92 3.82 -0.38 19.52
CA THR A 92 5.03 -0.22 18.68
C THR A 92 4.75 -0.59 17.21
N SER A 93 3.99 -1.67 16.99
CA SER A 93 3.57 -2.11 15.66
C SER A 93 2.61 -1.08 15.06
N LEU A 94 1.65 -0.59 15.84
CA LEU A 94 0.71 0.46 15.44
C LEU A 94 1.42 1.77 15.05
N ALA A 95 2.43 2.18 15.82
CA ALA A 95 3.23 3.37 15.50
C ALA A 95 3.95 3.22 14.15
N THR A 96 4.47 2.03 13.86
CA THR A 96 5.12 1.69 12.58
C THR A 96 4.12 1.74 11.42
N ILE A 97 2.99 1.03 11.56
CA ILE A 97 1.87 1.01 10.62
C ILE A 97 1.44 2.46 10.31
N ARG A 98 1.14 3.25 11.34
CA ARG A 98 0.70 4.63 11.16
C ARG A 98 1.78 5.53 10.56
N ARG A 99 3.05 5.33 10.88
CA ARG A 99 4.13 6.08 10.23
C ARG A 99 4.20 5.79 8.74
N ALA A 100 4.01 4.53 8.35
CA ALA A 100 4.03 4.10 6.96
C ALA A 100 2.82 4.63 6.18
N PHE A 101 1.61 4.50 6.74
CA PHE A 101 0.38 4.97 6.08
C PHE A 101 0.16 6.49 6.19
N ARG A 102 0.78 7.19 7.16
CA ARG A 102 0.80 8.68 7.20
C ARG A 102 1.56 9.28 6.01
N ARG A 103 2.46 8.52 5.36
CA ARG A 103 3.25 9.00 4.21
C ARG A 103 2.51 9.00 2.87
N ARG A 104 1.18 8.82 2.86
CA ARG A 104 0.38 9.02 1.65
C ARG A 104 -0.56 10.25 1.71
N PRO A 105 -0.03 11.47 1.67
CA PRO A 105 -0.58 12.47 0.78
C PRO A 105 0.05 12.24 -0.61
N LEU A 106 -0.76 11.90 -1.61
CA LEU A 106 -0.39 12.17 -3.00
C LEU A 106 -0.32 13.69 -3.15
N GLY A 107 0.85 14.25 -2.89
CA GLY A 107 1.14 15.67 -2.96
C GLY A 107 2.55 15.86 -3.47
N ILE A 108 2.75 15.63 -4.77
CA ILE A 108 3.90 16.19 -5.48
C ILE A 108 3.59 17.68 -5.73
N PRO A 109 4.47 18.62 -5.36
CA PRO A 109 4.26 20.02 -5.69
C PRO A 109 4.34 20.19 -7.21
N SER A 110 3.27 20.69 -7.80
CA SER A 110 3.25 21.20 -9.18
C SER A 110 4.20 22.39 -9.27
N GLY A 111 5.47 22.11 -9.57
CA GLY A 111 6.44 23.10 -9.98
C GLY A 111 6.15 23.50 -11.42
N SER A 112 5.24 24.46 -11.58
CA SER A 112 5.02 25.22 -12.81
C SER A 112 6.35 25.72 -13.36
N ARG A 113 6.60 25.54 -14.65
CA ARG A 113 7.52 26.40 -15.40
C ARG A 113 6.80 27.00 -16.61
N PRO A 114 7.02 28.30 -16.87
CA PRO A 114 6.29 29.07 -17.88
C PRO A 114 6.65 28.66 -19.30
#